data_AF-A0A0A1XLD4-F1
#
_entry.id   AF-A0A0A1XLD4-F1
#
_cell.length_a   1.000
_cell.length_b   1.000
_cell.length_c   1.000
_cell.angle_alpha   90.00
_cell.angle_beta   90.00
_cell.angle_gamma   90.00
#
_symmetry.space_group_name_H-M   'P 1'
#
loop_
_entity.id
_entity.type
_entity.pdbx_description
1 polymer ?
#
loop_
_entity_poly.entity_id
_entity_poly.type
_entity_poly.pdbx_seq_one_letter_code
_entity_poly.pdbx_strand_id
1 'polypeptide(L)'
;MAMLAEPRQRKRYNLTPRGKALYEDDTRFGTKMLEKMGWSKGKGLGAKENGSQDFVRVRMRNTNEGLGFEDRDDHWTQHEQDFNGLLKSLNGEEEEEEANEKVSDNKDSAS
;
A
#
# COMPACT_ATOMS: atom_id res chain seq x y z
N MET A 1 -5.24 -39.74 19.21
CA MET A 1 -6.16 -39.22 18.17
C MET A 1 -5.92 -37.72 18.08
N ALA A 2 -5.13 -37.26 17.12
CA ALA A 2 -4.70 -35.88 17.01
C ALA A 2 -5.41 -35.20 15.83
N MET A 3 -6.13 -34.12 16.15
CA MET A 3 -6.43 -32.95 15.32
C MET A 3 -7.21 -33.16 14.01
N LEU A 4 -8.54 -33.00 14.10
CA LEU A 4 -9.46 -32.83 12.95
C LEU A 4 -9.45 -31.40 12.36
N ALA A 5 -8.56 -30.52 12.86
CA ALA A 5 -8.49 -29.12 12.44
C ALA A 5 -7.29 -28.89 11.51
N GLU A 6 -7.57 -28.36 10.32
CA GLU A 6 -6.57 -28.01 9.32
C GLU A 6 -5.58 -26.94 9.85
N PRO A 7 -4.27 -27.05 9.55
CA PRO A 7 -3.29 -26.03 9.93
C PRO A 7 -3.69 -24.63 9.44
N ARG A 8 -3.70 -23.64 10.33
CA ARG A 8 -4.15 -22.27 10.03
C ARG A 8 -3.18 -21.57 9.08
N GLN A 9 -3.45 -21.59 7.77
CA GLN A 9 -2.68 -20.85 6.77
C GLN A 9 -3.15 -19.39 6.68
N ARG A 10 -2.21 -18.43 6.70
CA ARG A 10 -2.51 -17.02 6.44
C ARG A 10 -2.81 -16.87 4.94
N LYS A 11 -4.08 -16.71 4.59
CA LYS A 11 -4.50 -16.41 3.21
C LYS A 11 -3.97 -15.03 2.82
N ARG A 12 -3.13 -14.96 1.79
CA ARG A 12 -2.74 -13.69 1.17
C ARG A 12 -3.85 -13.29 0.19
N TYR A 13 -4.49 -12.17 0.47
CA TYR A 13 -5.47 -11.59 -0.46
C TYR A 13 -4.72 -10.70 -1.45
N ASN A 14 -4.57 -11.18 -2.68
CA ASN A 14 -4.05 -10.36 -3.77
C ASN A 14 -5.19 -9.47 -4.27
N LEU A 15 -5.14 -8.17 -3.94
CA LEU A 15 -6.17 -7.19 -4.33
C LEU A 15 -6.26 -7.03 -5.85
N THR A 16 -5.15 -7.24 -6.55
CA THR A 16 -5.02 -7.13 -8.01
C THR A 16 -4.34 -8.38 -8.57
N PRO A 17 -5.09 -9.40 -9.03
CA PRO A 17 -4.50 -10.64 -9.55
C PRO A 17 -3.67 -10.45 -10.83
N ARG A 18 -3.82 -9.31 -11.53
CA ARG A 18 -3.08 -8.96 -12.76
C ARG A 18 -2.02 -7.87 -12.54
N GLY A 19 -1.79 -7.42 -11.31
CA GLY A 19 -0.89 -6.29 -11.01
C GLY A 19 -1.34 -4.91 -11.50
N LYS A 20 -2.33 -4.83 -12.41
CA LYS A 20 -2.92 -3.58 -12.89
C LYS A 20 -4.09 -3.12 -12.03
N ALA A 21 -4.30 -1.80 -12.01
CA ALA A 21 -5.40 -1.24 -11.26
C ALA A 21 -6.74 -1.63 -11.88
N LEU A 22 -7.69 -1.96 -11.01
CA LEU A 22 -8.99 -2.51 -11.39
C LEU A 22 -9.87 -1.59 -12.26
N TYR A 23 -9.58 -0.30 -12.27
CA TYR A 23 -10.30 0.74 -13.02
C TYR A 23 -9.65 1.08 -14.38
N GLU A 24 -8.45 0.57 -14.66
CA GLU A 24 -7.76 0.81 -15.94
C GLU A 24 -8.25 -0.12 -17.05
N ASP A 25 -8.85 -1.25 -16.67
CA ASP A 25 -9.30 -2.30 -17.60
C ASP A 25 -10.73 -2.06 -18.10
N ASP A 26 -10.84 -1.55 -19.31
CA ASP A 26 -12.11 -1.28 -19.99
C ASP A 26 -12.88 -2.57 -20.31
N THR A 27 -12.21 -3.73 -20.37
CA THR A 27 -12.85 -5.00 -20.76
C THR A 27 -13.65 -5.66 -19.65
N ARG A 28 -13.49 -5.17 -18.42
CA ARG A 28 -14.03 -5.76 -17.20
C ARG A 28 -15.55 -5.64 -17.12
N PHE A 29 -16.17 -6.50 -16.31
CA PHE A 29 -17.62 -6.52 -16.15
C PHE A 29 -18.17 -5.17 -15.65
N GLY A 30 -17.53 -4.58 -14.64
CA GLY A 30 -18.00 -3.33 -14.03
C GLY A 30 -17.93 -2.12 -14.98
N THR A 31 -16.85 -2.00 -15.76
CA THR A 31 -16.68 -0.92 -16.75
C THR A 31 -17.73 -1.03 -17.85
N LYS A 32 -17.89 -2.23 -18.44
CA LYS A 32 -18.93 -2.49 -19.46
C LYS A 32 -20.34 -2.25 -18.94
N MET A 33 -20.63 -2.57 -17.68
CA MET A 33 -21.93 -2.34 -17.07
C MET A 33 -22.21 -0.82 -16.94
N LEU A 34 -21.23 -0.04 -16.49
CA LEU A 34 -21.35 1.41 -16.39
C LEU A 34 -21.55 2.06 -17.77
N GLU A 35 -20.78 1.64 -18.76
CA GLU A 35 -20.91 2.12 -20.14
C GLU A 35 -22.31 1.86 -20.71
N LYS A 36 -22.87 0.67 -20.46
CA LYS A 36 -24.25 0.35 -20.86
C LYS A 36 -25.31 1.23 -20.20
N MET A 37 -25.02 1.77 -19.02
CA MET A 37 -25.88 2.70 -18.30
C MET A 37 -25.67 4.17 -18.72
N GLY A 38 -24.86 4.42 -19.75
CA GLY A 38 -24.60 5.75 -20.30
C GLY A 38 -23.44 6.50 -19.65
N TRP A 39 -22.69 5.87 -18.75
CA TRP A 39 -21.45 6.44 -18.24
C TRP A 39 -20.34 6.36 -19.30
N SER A 40 -19.44 7.33 -19.32
CA SER A 40 -18.30 7.36 -20.24
C SER A 40 -17.00 7.60 -19.49
N LYS A 41 -15.92 6.96 -19.95
CA LYS A 41 -14.60 7.06 -19.35
C LYS A 41 -14.16 8.52 -19.28
N GLY A 42 -13.77 8.95 -18.08
CA GLY A 42 -13.33 10.32 -17.82
C GLY A 42 -14.42 11.26 -17.28
N LYS A 43 -15.69 10.83 -17.25
CA LYS A 43 -16.78 11.63 -16.68
C LYS A 43 -17.09 11.24 -15.24
N GLY A 44 -17.47 12.24 -14.45
CA GLY A 44 -18.03 12.04 -13.11
C GLY A 44 -19.40 11.36 -13.17
N LEU A 45 -19.78 10.69 -12.07
CA LEU A 45 -21.11 10.11 -11.92
C LEU A 45 -22.16 11.18 -11.55
N GLY A 46 -23.43 10.87 -11.77
CA GLY A 46 -24.58 11.72 -11.40
C GLY A 46 -25.20 12.45 -12.59
N ALA A 47 -26.39 13.04 -12.38
CA ALA A 47 -27.19 13.65 -13.44
C ALA A 47 -26.50 14.84 -14.14
N LYS A 48 -25.59 15.53 -13.43
CA LYS A 48 -24.77 16.63 -13.94
C LYS A 48 -23.32 16.23 -14.21
N GLU A 49 -22.99 14.93 -14.16
CA GLU A 49 -21.64 14.39 -14.36
C GLU A 49 -20.58 15.01 -13.42
N ASN A 50 -21.02 15.49 -12.24
CA ASN A 50 -20.21 16.27 -11.30
C ASN A 50 -19.67 15.47 -10.11
N GLY A 51 -19.89 14.15 -10.09
CA GLY A 51 -19.27 13.27 -9.11
C GLY A 51 -17.75 13.19 -9.30
N SER A 52 -17.04 12.83 -8.23
CA SER A 52 -15.59 12.64 -8.27
C SER A 52 -15.20 11.61 -9.34
N GLN A 53 -14.23 11.96 -10.17
CA GLN A 53 -13.68 11.07 -11.20
C GLN A 53 -12.75 10.00 -10.58
N ASP A 54 -12.08 10.37 -9.49
CA ASP A 54 -11.17 9.50 -8.77
C ASP A 54 -11.84 8.82 -7.57
N PHE A 55 -11.36 7.61 -7.26
CA PHE A 55 -11.78 6.85 -6.09
C PHE A 55 -11.11 7.38 -4.82
N VAL A 56 -11.78 7.21 -3.69
CA VAL A 56 -11.22 7.54 -2.38
C VAL A 56 -10.11 6.54 -2.04
N ARG A 57 -8.89 7.04 -1.83
CA ARG A 57 -7.74 6.24 -1.38
C ARG A 57 -7.68 6.24 0.14
N VAL A 58 -7.82 5.06 0.75
CA VAL A 58 -7.56 4.89 2.17
C VAL A 58 -6.07 4.69 2.36
N ARG A 59 -5.43 5.58 3.12
CA ARG A 59 -4.06 5.36 3.59
C ARG A 59 -4.11 4.33 4.72
N MET A 60 -3.51 3.16 4.51
CA MET A 60 -3.33 2.20 5.59
C MET A 60 -2.11 2.60 6.42
N ARG A 61 -2.27 2.55 7.74
CA ARG A 61 -1.16 2.74 8.68
C ARG A 61 -0.33 1.46 8.69
N ASN A 62 0.89 1.55 8.18
CA ASN A 62 1.85 0.45 8.19
C ASN A 62 2.89 0.60 9.32
N THR A 63 2.95 1.77 9.97
CA THR A 63 3.90 2.08 11.06
C THR A 63 3.21 2.02 12.42
N ASN A 64 4.00 1.88 13.49
CA ASN A 64 3.49 1.90 14.87
C ASN A 64 3.29 3.32 15.43
N GLU A 65 3.37 4.36 14.60
CA GLU A 65 3.32 5.77 15.03
C GLU A 65 1.90 6.28 15.34
N GLY A 66 1.81 7.32 16.17
CA GLY A 66 0.52 7.96 16.49
C GLY A 66 -0.20 8.53 15.27
N LEU A 67 -1.53 8.66 15.36
CA LEU A 67 -2.30 9.41 14.35
C LEU A 67 -1.83 10.87 14.31
N GLY A 68 -1.46 11.36 13.14
CA GLY A 68 -0.93 12.72 12.97
C GLY A 68 0.57 12.84 13.16
N PHE A 69 1.29 11.73 13.35
CA PHE A 69 2.73 11.71 13.17
C PHE A 69 3.05 12.02 11.70
N GLU A 70 3.89 13.01 11.50
CA GLU A 70 4.40 13.45 10.20
C GLU A 70 5.91 13.50 10.37
N ASP A 71 6.64 12.81 9.50
CA ASP A 71 8.10 12.84 9.52
C ASP A 71 8.54 14.24 9.12
N ARG A 72 8.85 15.06 10.12
CA ARG A 72 9.27 16.44 9.92
C ARG A 72 10.78 16.49 9.89
N ASP A 73 11.31 16.65 8.68
CA ASP A 73 12.70 17.01 8.40
C ASP A 73 13.00 18.47 8.78
N ASP A 74 12.50 18.95 9.93
CA ASP A 74 12.91 20.24 10.45
C ASP A 74 14.39 20.11 10.86
N HIS A 75 15.25 21.04 10.41
CA HIS A 75 16.70 21.03 10.69
C HIS A 75 17.05 20.89 12.19
N TRP A 76 16.10 21.17 13.09
CA TRP A 76 16.22 20.98 14.53
C TRP A 76 16.27 19.50 14.96
N THR A 77 15.51 18.62 14.31
CA THR A 77 15.44 17.18 14.64
C THR A 77 16.55 16.36 14.00
N GLN A 78 17.30 16.92 13.04
CA GLN A 78 18.40 16.22 12.36
C GLN A 78 19.48 15.75 13.33
N HIS A 79 19.89 16.61 14.27
CA HIS A 79 20.91 16.23 15.25
C HIS A 79 20.46 15.13 16.23
N GLU A 80 19.16 15.07 16.54
CA GLU A 80 18.60 14.01 17.38
C GLU A 80 18.55 12.68 16.61
N GLN A 81 18.13 12.71 15.34
CA GLN A 81 18.12 11.53 14.47
C GLN A 81 19.53 10.99 14.23
N ASP A 82 20.50 11.85 13.91
CA ASP A 82 21.90 11.47 13.69
C ASP A 82 22.53 10.86 14.95
N PHE A 83 22.25 11.47 16.11
CA PHE A 83 22.74 10.96 17.40
C PHE A 83 22.11 9.61 17.76
N ASN A 84 20.80 9.47 17.55
CA ASN A 84 20.11 8.19 17.75
C ASN A 84 20.61 7.11 16.77
N GLY A 85 20.90 7.46 15.52
CA GLY A 85 21.53 6.57 14.54
C GLY A 85 22.92 6.11 14.98
N LEU A 86 23.74 7.03 15.52
CA LEU A 86 25.06 6.70 16.08
C LEU A 86 24.96 5.76 17.30
N LEU A 87 23.99 5.99 18.19
CA LEU A 87 23.76 5.09 19.32
C LEU A 87 23.30 3.71 18.86
N LYS A 88 22.47 3.64 17.82
CA LYS A 88 22.00 2.38 17.22
C LYS A 88 23.14 1.58 16.60
N SER A 89 24.04 2.23 15.86
CA SER A 89 25.23 1.59 15.28
C SER A 89 26.22 1.09 16.33
N LEU A 90 26.44 1.88 17.39
CA LEU A 90 27.28 1.46 18.53
C LEU A 90 26.68 0.31 19.34
N ASN A 91 25.35 0.24 19.44
CA ASN A 91 24.65 -0.86 20.09
C ASN A 91 24.55 -2.13 19.23
N GLY A 92 24.97 -2.06 17.95
CA GLY A 92 25.04 -3.24 17.06
C GLY A 92 23.69 -3.69 16.49
N GLU A 93 22.67 -2.83 16.45
CA GLU A 93 21.34 -3.17 15.91
C GLU A 93 21.24 -3.12 14.37
N GLU A 94 22.37 -3.04 13.66
CA GLU A 94 22.42 -2.95 12.18
C GLU A 94 22.10 -4.28 11.47
N GLU A 95 22.12 -5.43 12.16
CA GLU A 95 21.95 -6.74 11.52
C GLU A 95 20.48 -7.13 11.22
N GLU A 96 19.48 -6.44 11.79
CA GLU A 96 18.06 -6.85 11.64
C GLU A 96 17.28 -6.12 10.53
N GLU A 97 17.68 -4.90 10.15
CA GLU A 97 16.93 -4.10 9.15
C GLU A 97 17.38 -4.33 7.69
N GLU A 98 18.67 -4.59 7.43
CA GLU A 98 19.15 -4.91 6.07
C GLU A 98 18.54 -6.19 5.48
N ALA A 99 18.08 -7.11 6.33
CA ALA A 99 17.39 -8.32 5.90
C ALA A 99 15.94 -8.06 5.46
N ASN A 100 15.32 -6.95 5.89
CA ASN A 100 13.93 -6.63 5.59
C ASN A 100 13.79 -5.69 4.38
N GLU A 101 14.75 -4.79 4.14
CA GLU A 101 14.74 -3.86 3.01
C GLU A 101 15.16 -4.53 1.68
N LYS A 102 16.11 -5.48 1.71
CA LYS A 102 16.52 -6.23 0.50
C LYS A 102 15.46 -7.20 -0.03
N VAL A 103 14.37 -7.42 0.70
CA VAL A 103 13.23 -8.24 0.25
C VAL A 103 12.16 -7.41 -0.48
N SER A 104 12.12 -6.09 -0.28
CA SER A 104 11.18 -5.20 -0.99
C SER A 104 11.67 -4.77 -2.37
N ASP A 105 12.98 -4.57 -2.59
CA ASP A 105 13.48 -4.08 -3.88
C ASP A 105 13.66 -5.16 -4.96
N ASN A 106 13.70 -6.45 -4.60
CA ASN A 106 13.99 -7.52 -5.55
C ASN A 106 12.73 -8.15 -6.20
N LYS A 107 11.57 -7.48 -6.12
CA LYS A 107 10.31 -7.96 -6.73
C LYS A 107 9.82 -7.20 -7.95
N ASP A 108 10.44 -6.08 -8.30
CA ASP A 108 10.01 -5.24 -9.43
C ASP A 108 10.93 -5.34 -10.67
N SER A 109 11.89 -6.28 -10.71
CA SER A 109 12.81 -6.42 -11.87
C SER A 109 13.12 -7.85 -12.33
N ALA A 110 12.19 -8.79 -12.19
CA ALA A 110 12.29 -10.08 -12.90
C ALA A 110 10.91 -10.50 -13.45
N SER A 111 10.83 -10.49 -14.79
CA SER A 111 9.87 -11.07 -15.73
C SER A 111 8.71 -11.93 -15.21
#